data_AF-A0A4W5LH93-F1
#
_entry.id   AF-A0A4W5LH93-F1
#
_cell.length_a   1.000
_cell.length_b   1.000
_cell.length_c   1.000
_cell.angle_alpha   90.00
_cell.angle_beta   90.00
_cell.angle_gamma   90.00
#
_symmetry.space_group_name_H-M   'P 1'
#
loop_
_entity.id
_entity.type
_entity.pdbx_description
1 polymer ?
#
loop_
_entity_poly.entity_id
_entity_poly.type
_entity_poly.pdbx_seq_one_letter_code
_entity_poly.pdbx_strand_id
1 'polypeptide(L)'
;LLGLWNHFATTADVKKILVGVCIFNPHVYWLSQILESTQEEHADRRPLREALERAEELCSQVNEGVREKENSDRLEWIQSHVQCEGVTENLVFNSLTNCLGPRKLLHSGKVYKMKSNKELWAFLFNDFLLLTHSARQFSSSGPDKLFSSKNNTQLKMYKPVRNKLAPTCRRTQAFVPNGSF
;
A
#
# COMPACT_ATOMS: atom_id res chain seq x y z
N LEU A 1 13.42 28.93 3.04
CA LEU A 1 12.96 27.67 2.44
C LEU A 1 13.81 26.46 2.84
N LEU A 2 15.15 26.55 2.86
CA LEU A 2 16.04 25.49 3.40
C LEU A 2 15.88 25.25 4.93
N GLY A 3 15.54 26.27 5.71
CA GLY A 3 15.40 26.16 7.17
C GLY A 3 14.15 25.42 7.67
N LEU A 4 13.09 25.34 6.86
CA LEU A 4 11.86 24.60 7.21
C LEU A 4 11.97 23.09 6.96
N TRP A 5 12.96 22.69 6.15
CA TRP A 5 13.22 21.30 5.80
C TRP A 5 13.94 20.52 6.90
N ASN A 6 14.81 21.19 7.66
CA ASN A 6 15.58 20.54 8.74
C ASN A 6 14.72 20.17 9.96
N HIS A 7 13.50 20.69 10.07
CA HIS A 7 12.63 20.40 11.22
C HIS A 7 11.69 19.19 11.00
N PHE A 8 11.60 18.66 9.78
CA PHE A 8 10.76 17.50 9.44
C PHE A 8 11.53 16.17 9.42
N ALA A 9 12.80 16.16 9.85
CA ALA A 9 13.70 15.01 9.75
C ALA A 9 13.68 14.11 10.99
N THR A 10 12.53 13.57 11.36
CA THR A 10 12.43 12.48 12.35
C THR A 10 11.35 11.48 11.97
N THR A 11 11.64 10.63 10.97
CA THR A 11 11.13 9.26 10.77
C THR A 11 11.56 8.79 9.39
N ALA A 12 11.87 7.50 9.24
CA ALA A 12 12.33 6.92 7.98
C ALA A 12 11.31 7.06 6.82
N ASP A 13 10.07 7.44 7.12
CA ASP A 13 8.99 7.64 6.15
C ASP A 13 9.05 9.00 5.44
N VAL A 14 9.59 10.05 6.08
CA VAL A 14 9.72 11.37 5.44
C VAL A 14 10.75 11.33 4.32
N LYS A 15 11.85 10.58 4.48
CA LYS A 15 12.89 10.43 3.43
C LYS A 15 12.36 9.73 2.17
N LYS A 16 11.38 8.84 2.29
CA LYS A 16 10.82 8.09 1.15
C LYS A 16 9.78 8.90 0.37
N ILE A 17 8.94 9.66 1.08
CA ILE A 17 8.05 10.68 0.49
C ILE A 17 8.90 11.76 -0.19
N LEU A 18 10.04 12.15 0.40
CA LEU A 18 11.00 13.11 -0.17
C LEU A 18 11.56 12.70 -1.54
N VAL A 19 11.73 11.40 -1.82
CA VAL A 19 12.34 10.96 -3.09
C VAL A 19 11.42 11.26 -4.27
N GLY A 20 10.12 10.99 -4.17
CA GLY A 20 9.14 11.37 -5.20
C GLY A 20 8.78 12.85 -5.16
N VAL A 21 8.53 13.40 -3.97
CA VAL A 21 8.05 14.78 -3.78
C VAL A 21 9.15 15.83 -3.93
N CYS A 22 10.44 15.49 -3.84
CA CYS A 22 11.50 16.50 -3.81
C CYS A 22 12.57 16.35 -4.89
N ILE A 23 12.68 15.19 -5.54
CA ILE A 23 13.58 15.05 -6.70
C ILE A 23 12.86 15.47 -7.99
N PHE A 24 11.60 15.06 -8.20
CA PHE A 24 10.89 15.27 -9.47
C PHE A 24 9.90 16.43 -9.46
N ASN A 25 9.32 16.77 -8.30
CA ASN A 25 8.37 17.87 -8.17
C ASN A 25 8.96 19.26 -8.55
N PRO A 26 10.26 19.55 -8.31
CA PRO A 26 10.87 20.76 -8.86
C PRO A 26 10.85 20.76 -10.39
N HIS A 27 11.15 19.64 -11.05
CA HIS A 27 11.15 19.57 -12.53
C HIS A 27 9.75 19.79 -13.10
N VAL A 28 8.73 19.17 -12.51
CA VAL A 28 7.32 19.40 -12.88
C VAL A 28 6.94 20.87 -12.67
N TYR A 29 7.29 21.44 -11.52
CA TYR A 29 7.02 22.83 -11.20
C TYR A 29 7.70 23.81 -12.18
N TRP A 30 9.00 23.66 -12.42
CA TRP A 30 9.76 24.52 -13.34
C TRP A 30 9.24 24.41 -14.78
N LEU A 31 8.87 23.22 -15.24
CA LEU A 31 8.29 23.02 -16.57
C LEU A 31 6.91 23.67 -16.69
N SER A 32 6.06 23.59 -15.64
CA SER A 32 4.77 24.30 -15.59
C SER A 32 4.97 25.81 -15.71
N GLN A 33 5.90 26.39 -14.94
CA GLN A 33 6.16 27.83 -14.97
C GLN A 33 6.67 28.31 -16.33
N ILE A 34 7.57 27.56 -16.97
CA ILE A 34 8.09 27.91 -18.30
C ILE A 34 6.98 27.78 -19.35
N LEU A 35 6.17 26.72 -19.28
CA LEU A 35 5.04 26.51 -20.19
C LEU A 35 3.98 27.61 -20.03
N GLU A 36 3.65 28.01 -18.81
CA GLU A 36 2.73 29.13 -18.51
C GLU A 36 3.26 30.47 -19.07
N SER A 37 4.59 30.64 -19.10
CA SER A 37 5.25 31.84 -19.62
C SER A 37 5.49 31.82 -21.13
N THR A 38 5.22 30.70 -21.81
CA THR A 38 5.47 30.52 -23.26
C THR A 38 4.19 30.71 -24.07
N GLN A 39 4.22 31.64 -25.04
CA GLN A 39 3.09 31.95 -25.93
C GLN A 39 2.57 30.73 -26.69
N GLU A 40 1.28 30.73 -27.05
CA GLU A 40 0.61 29.57 -27.62
C GLU A 40 1.17 29.10 -28.97
N GLU A 41 1.62 30.05 -29.79
CA GLU A 41 2.18 29.78 -31.12
C GLU A 41 3.71 29.57 -31.12
N HIS A 42 4.35 29.59 -29.95
CA HIS A 42 5.80 29.42 -29.86
C HIS A 42 6.21 27.97 -30.19
N ALA A 43 7.29 27.80 -30.96
CA ALA A 43 7.78 26.49 -31.41
C ALA A 43 8.08 25.53 -30.25
N ASP A 44 8.54 26.06 -29.11
CA ASP A 44 8.89 25.26 -27.93
C ASP A 44 7.69 24.83 -27.09
N ARG A 45 6.48 25.36 -27.34
CA ARG A 45 5.33 25.08 -26.49
C ARG A 45 4.91 23.61 -26.52
N ARG A 46 4.92 22.98 -27.70
CA ARG A 46 4.60 21.55 -27.84
C ARG A 46 5.67 20.67 -27.15
N PRO A 47 6.98 20.84 -27.41
CA PRO A 47 8.04 20.15 -26.66
C PRO A 47 7.94 20.32 -25.14
N LEU A 48 7.66 21.53 -24.64
CA LEU A 48 7.50 21.79 -23.21
C LEU A 48 6.31 21.06 -22.59
N ARG A 49 5.18 20.99 -23.30
CA ARG A 49 4.00 20.23 -22.86
C ARG A 49 4.31 18.74 -22.75
N GLU A 50 4.94 18.17 -23.78
CA GLU A 50 5.34 16.75 -23.76
C GLU A 50 6.36 16.47 -22.63
N ALA A 51 7.30 17.39 -22.39
CA ALA A 51 8.27 17.26 -21.30
C ALA A 51 7.59 17.31 -19.93
N LEU A 52 6.60 18.20 -19.74
CA LEU A 52 5.80 18.29 -18.52
C LEU A 52 5.02 16.99 -18.27
N GLU A 53 4.30 16.49 -19.29
CA GLU A 53 3.52 15.25 -19.21
C GLU A 53 4.41 14.06 -18.82
N ARG A 54 5.58 13.91 -19.45
CA ARG A 54 6.54 12.85 -19.10
C ARG A 54 7.10 12.99 -17.69
N ALA A 55 7.33 14.22 -17.23
CA ALA A 55 7.82 14.47 -15.87
C ALA A 55 6.76 14.13 -14.82
N GLU A 56 5.48 14.46 -15.08
CA GLU A 56 4.34 14.10 -14.23
C GLU A 56 4.13 12.58 -14.20
N GLU A 57 4.18 11.93 -15.37
CA GLU A 57 4.05 10.48 -15.48
C GLU A 57 5.14 9.77 -14.68
N LEU A 58 6.40 10.19 -14.82
CA LEU A 58 7.51 9.63 -14.07
C LEU A 58 7.33 9.82 -12.55
N CYS A 59 6.88 11.01 -12.12
CA CYS A 59 6.60 11.28 -10.71
C CYS A 59 5.51 10.33 -10.18
N SER A 60 4.45 10.13 -10.95
CA SER A 60 3.37 9.18 -10.64
C SER A 60 3.89 7.75 -10.53
N GLN A 61 4.64 7.28 -11.54
CA GLN A 61 5.20 5.93 -11.57
C GLN A 61 6.12 5.66 -10.38
N VAL A 62 6.98 6.60 -10.00
CA VAL A 62 7.86 6.47 -8.83
C VAL A 62 7.04 6.39 -7.54
N ASN A 63 6.02 7.26 -7.39
CA ASN A 63 5.15 7.27 -6.21
C ASN A 63 4.35 5.97 -6.07
N GLU A 64 3.84 5.43 -7.17
CA GLU A 64 3.17 4.13 -7.18
C GLU A 64 4.17 2.99 -6.89
N GLY A 65 5.34 2.99 -7.51
CA GLY A 65 6.36 1.95 -7.30
C GLY A 65 6.84 1.87 -5.85
N VAL A 66 7.02 3.01 -5.17
CA VAL A 66 7.33 3.03 -3.73
C VAL A 66 6.18 2.42 -2.93
N ARG A 67 4.94 2.83 -3.21
CA ARG A 67 3.75 2.36 -2.50
C ARG A 67 3.53 0.85 -2.68
N GLU A 68 3.72 0.35 -3.89
CA GLU A 68 3.59 -1.06 -4.22
C GLU A 68 4.66 -1.90 -3.54
N LYS A 69 5.91 -1.43 -3.52
CA LYS A 69 7.00 -2.08 -2.80
C LYS A 69 6.72 -2.17 -1.30
N GLU A 70 6.31 -1.06 -0.68
CA GLU A 70 5.98 -1.05 0.75
C GLU A 70 4.78 -1.93 1.08
N ASN A 71 3.77 -1.97 0.20
CA ASN A 71 2.65 -2.88 0.34
C ASN A 71 3.13 -4.35 0.25
N SER A 72 3.97 -4.69 -0.74
CA SER A 72 4.53 -6.03 -0.89
C SER A 72 5.31 -6.48 0.34
N ASP A 73 6.24 -5.64 0.82
CA ASP A 73 7.05 -5.92 2.02
C ASP A 73 6.14 -6.19 3.25
N ARG A 74 5.06 -5.42 3.41
CA ARG A 74 4.10 -5.60 4.51
C ARG A 74 3.29 -6.90 4.36
N LEU A 75 2.88 -7.27 3.15
CA LEU A 75 2.16 -8.52 2.90
C LEU A 75 3.03 -9.75 3.15
N GLU A 76 4.31 -9.70 2.76
CA GLU A 76 5.29 -10.75 3.05
C GLU A 76 5.57 -10.88 4.55
N TRP A 77 5.67 -9.75 5.25
CA TRP A 77 5.78 -9.75 6.71
C TRP A 77 4.57 -10.44 7.35
N ILE A 78 3.34 -10.11 6.91
CA ILE A 78 2.12 -10.76 7.42
C ILE A 78 2.12 -12.25 7.12
N GLN A 79 2.54 -12.67 5.91
CA GLN A 79 2.61 -14.08 5.52
C GLN A 79 3.51 -14.91 6.43
N SER A 80 4.64 -14.35 6.86
CA SER A 80 5.63 -15.05 7.70
C SER A 80 5.31 -14.99 9.20
N HIS A 81 4.58 -13.95 9.65
CA HIS A 81 4.33 -13.72 11.07
C HIS A 81 2.91 -14.08 11.54
N VAL A 82 1.96 -14.29 10.61
CA VAL A 82 0.58 -14.69 10.94
C VAL A 82 0.33 -16.16 10.61
N GLN A 83 0.13 -16.96 11.66
CA GLN A 83 -0.30 -18.34 11.55
C GLN A 83 -1.81 -18.41 11.28
N CYS A 84 -2.16 -18.93 10.11
CA CYS A 84 -3.52 -19.17 9.67
C CYS A 84 -3.87 -20.66 9.83
N GLU A 85 -4.04 -21.13 11.07
CA GLU A 85 -4.47 -22.51 11.35
C GLU A 85 -5.95 -22.71 11.02
N GLY A 86 -6.31 -23.86 10.42
CA GLY A 86 -7.71 -24.25 10.19
C GLY A 86 -8.41 -23.55 9.02
N VAL A 87 -7.67 -22.91 8.12
CA VAL A 87 -8.21 -22.40 6.84
C VAL A 87 -8.16 -23.53 5.82
N THR A 88 -9.28 -23.76 5.11
CA THR A 88 -9.43 -24.85 4.12
C THR A 88 -8.54 -24.67 2.88
N GLU A 89 -8.09 -23.44 2.64
CA GLU A 89 -7.20 -23.05 1.54
C GLU A 89 -6.00 -22.28 2.10
N ASN A 90 -4.81 -22.50 1.53
CA ASN A 90 -3.61 -21.76 1.91
C ASN A 90 -3.77 -20.28 1.53
N LEU A 91 -4.00 -19.42 2.53
CA LEU A 91 -4.11 -17.98 2.32
C LEU A 91 -2.73 -17.39 1.98
N VAL A 92 -2.58 -16.98 0.72
CA VAL A 92 -1.42 -16.22 0.24
C VAL A 92 -1.77 -14.73 0.30
N PHE A 93 -1.10 -13.96 1.16
CA PHE A 93 -1.38 -12.53 1.34
C PHE A 93 -0.96 -11.70 0.14
N ASN A 94 0.26 -11.90 -0.35
CA ASN A 94 0.79 -11.22 -1.53
C ASN A 94 0.30 -11.88 -2.83
N SER A 95 -1.00 -11.76 -3.10
CA SER A 95 -1.66 -12.38 -4.26
C SER A 95 -2.75 -11.48 -4.84
N LEU A 96 -3.33 -11.92 -5.96
CA LEU A 96 -4.53 -11.31 -6.53
C LEU A 96 -5.77 -11.67 -5.71
N THR A 97 -6.67 -10.70 -5.56
CA THR A 97 -8.00 -10.88 -4.98
C THR A 97 -8.98 -11.30 -6.08
N ASN A 98 -10.17 -11.77 -5.70
CA ASN A 98 -11.16 -12.27 -6.65
C ASN A 98 -11.62 -11.21 -7.69
N CYS A 99 -11.64 -9.93 -7.31
CA CYS A 99 -12.30 -8.87 -8.13
C CYS A 99 -11.66 -7.49 -8.01
N LEU A 100 -10.76 -7.28 -7.05
CA LEU A 100 -10.20 -5.97 -6.72
C LEU A 100 -8.73 -5.83 -7.16
N GLY A 101 -8.26 -6.77 -7.98
CA GLY A 101 -6.85 -6.84 -8.41
C GLY A 101 -5.93 -7.24 -7.26
N PRO A 102 -4.68 -6.74 -7.22
CA PRO A 102 -3.71 -7.05 -6.18
C PRO A 102 -4.20 -6.69 -4.78
N ARG A 103 -3.91 -7.54 -3.79
CA ARG A 103 -4.26 -7.27 -2.39
C ARG A 103 -3.48 -6.07 -1.86
N LYS A 104 -4.16 -5.19 -1.14
CA LYS A 104 -3.56 -4.00 -0.51
C LYS A 104 -3.87 -3.97 0.97
N LEU A 105 -2.86 -3.78 1.81
CA LEU A 105 -3.05 -3.49 3.23
C LEU A 105 -3.41 -2.01 3.38
N LEU A 106 -4.66 -1.74 3.78
CA LEU A 106 -5.18 -0.39 3.95
C LEU A 106 -4.88 0.16 5.34
N HIS A 107 -4.99 -0.68 6.37
CA HIS A 107 -4.74 -0.26 7.74
C HIS A 107 -4.37 -1.45 8.64
N SER A 108 -3.66 -1.17 9.74
CA SER A 108 -3.42 -2.15 10.78
C SER A 108 -3.28 -1.51 12.15
N GLY A 109 -3.80 -2.16 13.19
CA GLY A 109 -3.69 -1.65 14.54
C GLY A 109 -4.35 -2.51 15.61
N LYS A 110 -4.18 -2.09 16.87
CA LYS A 110 -4.80 -2.74 18.03
C LYS A 110 -6.29 -2.48 18.06
N VAL A 111 -7.06 -3.50 18.37
CA VAL A 111 -8.51 -3.40 18.61
C VAL A 111 -8.89 -4.21 19.85
N TYR A 112 -9.89 -3.74 20.59
CA TYR A 112 -10.38 -4.40 21.79
C TYR A 112 -11.77 -4.97 21.56
N LYS A 113 -11.96 -6.25 21.89
CA LYS A 113 -13.28 -6.88 21.80
C LYS A 113 -14.15 -6.39 22.96
N MET A 114 -15.13 -5.52 22.69
CA MET A 114 -16.02 -4.88 23.67
C MET A 114 -16.45 -5.77 24.86
N LYS A 115 -17.02 -6.96 24.60
CA LYS A 115 -17.55 -7.81 25.67
C LYS A 115 -16.51 -8.51 26.55
N SER A 116 -15.32 -8.78 26.03
CA SER A 116 -14.28 -9.54 26.76
C SER A 116 -13.03 -8.74 27.03
N ASN A 117 -13.00 -7.48 26.59
CA ASN A 117 -11.83 -6.62 26.51
C ASN A 117 -10.56 -7.31 25.97
N LYS A 118 -10.73 -8.30 25.08
CA LYS A 118 -9.60 -9.08 24.56
C LYS A 118 -8.86 -8.21 23.55
N GLU A 119 -7.57 -8.00 23.79
CA GLU A 119 -6.68 -7.31 22.87
C GLU A 119 -6.45 -8.19 21.62
N LEU A 120 -6.70 -7.60 20.46
CA LEU A 120 -6.50 -8.21 19.14
C LEU A 120 -5.71 -7.24 18.26
N TRP A 121 -5.09 -7.78 17.22
CA TRP A 121 -4.55 -6.97 16.15
C TRP A 121 -5.40 -7.14 14.89
N ALA A 122 -5.76 -6.02 14.27
CA ALA A 122 -6.53 -5.99 13.04
C ALA A 122 -5.62 -5.66 11.86
N PHE A 123 -5.79 -6.40 10.76
CA PHE A 123 -5.25 -6.05 9.44
C PHE A 123 -6.44 -5.88 8.48
N LEU A 124 -6.62 -4.67 7.98
CA LEU A 124 -7.64 -4.33 7.01
C LEU A 124 -7.03 -4.36 5.61
N PHE A 125 -7.50 -5.30 4.79
CA PHE A 125 -7.19 -5.38 3.38
C PHE A 125 -8.32 -4.77 2.54
N ASN A 126 -8.05 -4.51 1.26
CA ASN A 126 -9.08 -4.10 0.31
C ASN A 126 -10.18 -5.15 0.12
N ASP A 127 -9.88 -6.43 0.35
CA ASP A 127 -10.79 -7.54 0.13
C ASP A 127 -11.25 -8.26 1.40
N PHE A 128 -10.69 -8.02 2.60
CA PHE A 128 -11.25 -8.56 3.86
C PHE A 128 -10.61 -7.91 5.11
N LEU A 129 -11.18 -8.22 6.28
CA LEU A 129 -10.61 -7.87 7.58
C LEU A 129 -10.09 -9.14 8.28
N LEU A 130 -8.82 -9.13 8.67
CA LEU A 130 -8.19 -10.17 9.47
C LEU A 130 -8.04 -9.73 10.92
N LEU A 131 -8.52 -10.55 11.84
CA LEU A 131 -8.29 -10.37 13.28
C LEU A 131 -7.34 -11.44 13.77
N THR A 132 -6.29 -11.03 14.47
CA THR A 132 -5.30 -11.91 15.06
C THR A 132 -5.17 -11.65 16.56
N HIS A 133 -4.53 -12.59 17.24
CA HIS A 133 -4.13 -12.45 18.62
C HIS A 133 -2.69 -12.91 18.77
N SER A 134 -2.00 -12.37 19.75
CA SER A 134 -0.65 -12.78 20.12
C SER A 134 -0.71 -13.59 21.42
N ALA A 135 0.22 -14.52 21.60
CA ALA A 135 0.42 -15.21 22.88
C ALA A 135 1.00 -14.25 23.95
N ARG A 136 1.73 -13.22 23.52
CA ARG A 136 2.26 -12.14 24.37
C ARG A 136 1.44 -10.87 24.19
N GLN A 137 1.19 -10.12 25.26
CA GLN A 137 0.51 -8.82 25.16
C GLN A 137 1.25 -7.92 24.17
N PHE A 138 0.50 -7.15 23.37
CA PHE A 138 1.13 -6.23 22.45
C PHE A 138 1.72 -5.09 23.27
N SER A 139 3.02 -4.83 23.17
CA SER A 139 3.62 -3.66 23.82
C SER A 139 2.91 -2.38 23.35
N SER A 140 2.86 -1.34 24.19
CA SER A 140 2.13 -0.06 23.94
C SER A 140 2.69 0.77 22.79
N SER A 141 3.55 0.19 21.96
CA SER A 141 4.30 0.90 20.94
C SER A 141 3.50 0.95 19.63
N GLY A 142 3.50 2.10 18.96
CA GLY A 142 2.63 2.43 17.82
C GLY A 142 2.64 1.43 16.64
N PRO A 143 1.71 1.59 15.68
CA PRO A 143 1.43 0.60 14.62
C PRO A 143 2.66 0.23 13.78
N ASP A 144 3.58 1.17 13.55
CA ASP A 144 4.74 0.98 12.67
C ASP A 144 5.83 0.06 13.26
N LYS A 145 5.83 -0.16 14.58
CA LYS A 145 6.76 -1.10 15.21
C LYS A 145 6.41 -2.56 14.97
N LEU A 146 5.20 -2.86 14.49
CA LEU A 146 4.83 -4.23 14.19
C LEU A 146 5.65 -4.77 13.01
N PHE A 147 5.72 -4.02 11.91
CA PHE A 147 6.44 -4.40 10.69
C PHE A 147 7.96 -4.20 10.77
N SER A 148 8.49 -3.86 11.94
CA SER A 148 9.93 -3.71 12.11
C SER A 148 10.62 -5.06 11.99
N SER A 149 11.69 -5.15 11.21
CA SER A 149 12.48 -6.38 11.03
C SER A 149 13.05 -6.95 12.35
N LYS A 150 13.10 -6.15 13.42
CA LYS A 150 13.56 -6.58 14.76
C LYS A 150 12.45 -7.22 15.59
N ASN A 151 11.21 -7.20 15.13
CA ASN A 151 10.05 -7.69 15.86
C ASN A 151 9.78 -9.16 15.51
N ASN A 152 9.96 -10.07 16.46
CA ASN A 152 9.69 -11.50 16.31
C ASN A 152 8.30 -11.89 16.87
N THR A 153 7.32 -10.99 16.78
CA THR A 153 5.96 -11.26 17.26
C THR A 153 5.27 -12.23 16.33
N GLN A 154 4.87 -13.38 16.87
CA GLN A 154 4.07 -14.36 16.14
C GLN A 154 2.60 -14.20 16.49
N LEU A 155 1.78 -14.03 15.44
CA LEU A 155 0.35 -13.81 15.55
C LEU A 155 -0.41 -15.06 15.09
N LYS A 156 -1.53 -15.33 15.74
CA LYS A 156 -2.45 -16.39 15.36
C LYS A 156 -3.79 -15.81 14.95
N MET A 157 -4.37 -16.35 13.89
CA MET A 157 -5.71 -15.98 13.45
C MET A 157 -6.71 -16.16 14.60
N TYR A 158 -7.47 -15.11 14.92
CA TYR A 158 -8.45 -15.16 16.02
C TYR A 158 -9.73 -15.88 15.61
N LYS A 159 -10.18 -15.65 14.37
CA LYS A 159 -11.32 -16.33 13.76
C LYS A 159 -11.09 -16.49 12.26
N PRO A 160 -11.54 -17.60 11.67
CA PRO A 160 -11.51 -17.76 10.22
C PRO A 160 -12.29 -16.62 9.57
N VAL A 161 -11.71 -16.06 8.52
CA VAL A 161 -12.35 -15.03 7.70
C VAL A 161 -13.60 -15.68 7.10
N ARG A 162 -14.77 -15.29 7.60
CA ARG A 162 -16.02 -15.68 6.95
C ARG A 162 -16.10 -14.84 5.68
N ASN A 163 -15.87 -15.46 4.53
CA ASN A 163 -16.18 -14.88 3.23
C ASN A 163 -17.70 -14.63 3.17
N LYS A 164 -18.13 -13.50 3.74
CA LYS A 164 -19.45 -12.90 3.53
C LYS A 164 -19.39 -11.79 2.47
N LEU A 165 -18.29 -11.71 1.73
CA LEU A 165 -18.20 -10.80 0.60
C LEU A 165 -18.91 -11.42 -0.60
N ALA A 166 -19.79 -10.60 -1.14
CA ALA A 166 -20.92 -10.89 -1.99
C ALA A 166 -20.73 -11.96 -3.09
N PRO A 167 -21.80 -12.71 -3.45
CA PRO A 167 -21.81 -13.62 -4.60
C PRO A 167 -21.69 -12.89 -5.96
N THR A 168 -21.48 -11.57 -5.99
CA THR A 168 -21.43 -10.75 -7.21
C THR A 168 -20.23 -11.03 -8.10
N CYS A 169 -19.18 -11.67 -7.58
CA CYS A 169 -17.96 -11.98 -8.34
C CYS A 169 -17.89 -13.41 -8.87
N ARG A 170 -19.02 -14.12 -8.98
CA ARG A 170 -19.09 -15.38 -9.74
C ARG A 170 -19.53 -15.21 -11.19
N ARG A 171 -19.85 -13.99 -11.63
CA ARG A 171 -20.53 -13.77 -12.92
C ARG A 171 -19.66 -13.28 -14.07
N THR A 172 -18.33 -13.19 -13.91
CA THR A 172 -17.43 -12.75 -15.01
C THR A 172 -16.33 -13.74 -15.40
N GLN A 173 -16.27 -14.95 -14.83
CA GLN A 173 -15.57 -16.05 -15.51
C GLN A 173 -16.52 -16.72 -16.53
N ALA A 174 -16.98 -15.94 -17.50
CA ALA A 174 -17.42 -16.51 -18.76
C ALA A 174 -16.16 -16.97 -19.49
N PHE A 175 -15.91 -18.27 -19.43
CA PHE A 175 -15.37 -19.09 -20.52
C PHE A 175 -14.49 -18.31 -21.53
N VAL A 176 -13.19 -18.23 -21.28
CA VAL A 176 -12.23 -18.03 -22.39
C VAL A 176 -12.11 -19.41 -23.03
N PRO A 177 -12.65 -19.65 -24.24
CA PRO A 177 -12.39 -20.90 -24.92
C PRO A 177 -10.92 -20.89 -25.31
N ASN A 178 -10.20 -21.95 -24.97
CA ASN A 178 -8.90 -22.24 -25.57
C ASN A 178 -9.05 -22.24 -27.09
N GLY A 179 -8.54 -21.19 -27.74
CA GLY A 179 -8.39 -21.10 -29.18
C GLY A 179 -6.91 -21.22 -29.52
N SER A 180 -6.52 -22.42 -29.93
CA SER A 180 -5.30 -22.69 -30.66
C SER A 180 -5.39 -22.04 -32.05
N PHE A 181 -4.36 -21.30 -32.47
CA PHE A 181 -3.66 -21.36 -33.76
C PHE A 181 -2.43 -20.45 -33.67
#